data_AF-A0A352XBJ9-F1
#
_entry.id   AF-A0A352XBJ9-F1
#
_cell.length_a   1.000
_cell.length_b   1.000
_cell.length_c   1.000
_cell.angle_alpha   90.00
_cell.angle_beta   90.00
_cell.angle_gamma   90.00
#
_symmetry.space_group_name_H-M   'P 1'
#
loop_
_entity.id
_entity.type
_entity.pdbx_description
1 polymer ?
#
loop_
_entity_poly.entity_id
_entity_poly.type
_entity_poly.pdbx_seq_one_letter_code
_entity_poly.pdbx_strand_id
1 'polypeptide(L)'
;MQVRSLVSVGVIFTILVGGSLAAFAQIRRYPSQAELRREIAEFRQMIPLLQQSGQFGRGRRNRALERFTQAWSRVDPTIAPFLGTWHGQESDWNIYPSNVRGRVCMIFRSPVEVAPGVSFGLGYASNGQLRTNEVTTITGRNAFVFIRQGNYLGIVSVDDNNQASLSPYSAFSDALKPPIELLSNLSQSTKTTIMQRFNASGCTASLPNRR
;
A
#
# COMPACT_ATOMS: atom_id res chain seq x y z
N MET A 1 81.11 -28.89 4.16
CA MET A 1 81.56 -28.30 2.89
C MET A 1 80.35 -28.13 1.98
N GLN A 2 80.24 -26.95 1.38
CA GLN A 2 79.42 -26.58 0.21
C GLN A 2 77.89 -26.38 0.33
N VAL A 3 77.58 -25.10 0.18
CA VAL A 3 76.35 -24.37 -0.16
C VAL A 3 75.70 -24.85 -1.47
N ARG A 4 74.36 -24.76 -1.54
CA ARG A 4 73.52 -24.29 -2.67
C ARG A 4 72.04 -24.40 -2.26
N SER A 5 71.43 -23.35 -1.71
CA SER A 5 70.69 -22.29 -2.44
C SER A 5 69.71 -22.83 -3.48
N LEU A 6 68.41 -22.76 -3.17
CA LEU A 6 67.34 -22.66 -4.17
C LEU A 6 66.16 -21.90 -3.55
N VAL A 7 66.02 -20.68 -4.03
CA VAL A 7 64.91 -19.76 -3.84
C VAL A 7 63.65 -20.40 -4.44
N SER A 8 62.54 -20.40 -3.71
CA SER A 8 61.22 -20.63 -4.27
C SER A 8 60.22 -19.74 -3.54
N VAL A 9 60.08 -18.53 -4.06
CA VAL A 9 59.03 -17.57 -3.69
C VAL A 9 57.74 -18.09 -4.30
N GLY A 10 56.90 -18.73 -3.48
CA GLY A 10 55.52 -19.04 -3.83
C GLY A 10 54.61 -17.88 -3.44
N VAL A 11 54.29 -17.00 -4.39
CA VAL A 11 53.26 -15.96 -4.21
C VAL A 11 51.89 -16.65 -4.23
N ILE A 12 51.24 -16.78 -3.08
CA ILE A 12 49.85 -17.21 -2.97
C ILE A 12 48.98 -16.01 -3.37
N PHE A 13 48.43 -16.06 -4.59
CA PHE A 13 47.41 -15.11 -5.05
C PHE A 13 46.05 -15.54 -4.49
N THR A 14 45.67 -15.00 -3.32
CA THR A 14 44.30 -15.08 -2.81
C THR A 14 43.41 -14.13 -3.61
N ILE A 15 42.76 -14.66 -4.65
CA ILE A 15 41.63 -13.97 -5.28
C ILE A 15 40.43 -14.16 -4.35
N LEU A 16 40.27 -13.23 -3.41
CA LEU A 16 38.99 -12.98 -2.74
C LEU A 16 38.02 -12.45 -3.80
N VAL A 17 37.30 -13.37 -4.45
CA VAL A 17 36.08 -13.02 -5.19
C VAL A 17 35.07 -12.60 -4.12
N GLY A 18 35.14 -11.32 -3.75
CA GLY A 18 34.06 -10.63 -3.07
C GLY A 18 32.86 -10.59 -4.02
N GLY A 19 32.10 -11.68 -4.03
CA GLY A 19 30.77 -11.73 -4.60
C GLY A 19 29.87 -10.85 -3.75
N SER A 20 29.96 -9.54 -3.96
CA SER A 20 28.87 -8.63 -3.64
C SER A 20 27.68 -9.09 -4.49
N LEU A 21 26.85 -9.96 -3.91
CA LEU A 21 25.49 -10.14 -4.34
C LEU A 21 24.85 -8.77 -4.18
N ALA A 22 24.85 -7.99 -5.27
CA ALA A 22 23.94 -6.88 -5.41
C ALA A 22 22.55 -7.49 -5.23
N ALA A 23 21.97 -7.32 -4.05
CA ALA A 23 20.55 -7.53 -3.86
C ALA A 23 19.88 -6.54 -4.82
N PHE A 24 19.55 -7.00 -6.02
CA PHE A 24 18.73 -6.25 -6.94
C PHE A 24 17.42 -6.02 -6.21
N ALA A 25 17.27 -4.83 -5.63
CA ALA A 25 15.98 -4.33 -5.21
C ALA A 25 15.13 -4.29 -6.49
N GLN A 26 14.39 -5.37 -6.75
CA GLN A 26 13.48 -5.44 -7.88
C GLN A 26 12.42 -4.37 -7.61
N ILE A 27 12.57 -3.22 -8.27
CA ILE A 27 11.50 -2.22 -8.33
C ILE A 27 10.35 -2.91 -9.02
N ARG A 28 9.34 -3.33 -8.26
CA ARG A 28 8.18 -4.02 -8.82
C ARG A 28 7.42 -3.03 -9.71
N ARG A 29 7.10 -3.45 -10.93
CA ARG A 29 6.37 -2.63 -11.88
C ARG A 29 4.90 -2.49 -11.48
N TYR A 30 4.26 -1.45 -11.97
CA TYR A 30 2.79 -1.40 -11.99
C TYR A 30 2.21 -2.46 -12.95
N PRO A 31 0.96 -2.90 -12.71
CA PRO A 31 0.20 -3.64 -13.71
C PRO A 31 0.12 -2.87 -15.03
N SER A 32 0.25 -3.58 -16.14
CA SER A 32 -0.05 -3.06 -17.47
C SER A 32 -1.54 -2.79 -17.62
N GLN A 33 -1.93 -2.05 -18.66
CA GLN A 33 -3.33 -1.77 -18.92
C GLN A 33 -4.14 -3.03 -19.29
N ALA A 34 -3.52 -3.99 -19.95
CA ALA A 34 -4.17 -5.26 -20.31
C ALA A 34 -4.46 -6.10 -19.05
N GLU A 35 -3.46 -6.25 -18.17
CA GLU A 35 -3.63 -6.90 -16.88
C GLU A 35 -4.70 -6.20 -16.05
N LEU A 36 -4.61 -4.88 -15.90
CA LEU A 36 -5.56 -4.12 -15.11
C LEU A 36 -7.00 -4.28 -15.62
N ARG A 37 -7.23 -4.29 -16.94
CA ARG A 37 -8.56 -4.53 -17.52
C ARG A 37 -9.08 -5.94 -17.21
N ARG A 38 -8.20 -6.96 -17.29
CA ARG A 38 -8.55 -8.34 -16.93
C ARG A 38 -8.96 -8.42 -15.46
N GLU A 39 -8.12 -7.92 -14.55
CA GLU A 39 -8.40 -7.92 -13.11
C GLU A 39 -9.68 -7.13 -12.76
N ILE A 40 -9.95 -6.01 -13.44
CA ILE A 40 -11.21 -5.24 -13.27
C ILE A 40 -12.42 -6.09 -13.70
N ALA A 41 -12.32 -6.79 -14.84
CA ALA A 41 -13.40 -7.62 -15.35
C ALA A 41 -13.70 -8.79 -14.40
N GLU A 42 -12.66 -9.48 -13.95
CA GLU A 42 -12.77 -10.56 -12.97
C GLU A 42 -13.34 -10.05 -11.63
N PHE A 43 -12.90 -8.88 -11.16
CA PHE A 43 -13.42 -8.30 -9.94
C PHE A 43 -14.92 -8.02 -10.00
N ARG A 44 -15.41 -7.50 -11.13
CA ARG A 44 -16.86 -7.30 -11.33
C ARG A 44 -17.64 -8.62 -11.26
N GLN A 45 -17.08 -9.70 -11.79
CA GLN A 45 -17.70 -11.02 -11.74
C GLN A 45 -17.67 -11.63 -10.33
N MET A 46 -16.67 -11.28 -9.51
CA MET A 46 -16.57 -11.75 -8.12
C MET A 46 -17.54 -11.04 -7.16
N ILE A 47 -18.00 -9.82 -7.44
CA ILE A 47 -18.84 -9.04 -6.53
C ILE A 47 -20.08 -9.79 -5.99
N PRO A 48 -20.89 -10.49 -6.82
CA PRO A 48 -22.03 -11.25 -6.32
C PRO A 48 -21.65 -12.32 -5.29
N LEU A 49 -20.46 -12.91 -5.41
CA LEU A 49 -19.92 -13.88 -4.46
C LEU A 49 -19.45 -13.19 -3.17
N LEU A 50 -18.75 -12.06 -3.30
CA LEU A 50 -18.31 -11.25 -2.15
C LEU A 50 -19.50 -10.76 -1.30
N GLN A 51 -20.63 -10.44 -1.94
CA GLN A 51 -21.87 -10.04 -1.27
C GLN A 51 -22.46 -11.14 -0.37
N GLN A 52 -22.21 -12.41 -0.70
CA GLN A 52 -22.69 -13.57 0.06
C GLN A 52 -21.70 -14.01 1.15
N SER A 53 -20.45 -13.56 1.06
CA SER A 53 -19.43 -13.86 2.07
C SER A 53 -19.70 -13.10 3.37
N GLY A 54 -19.61 -13.79 4.51
CA GLY A 54 -19.68 -13.13 5.83
C GLY A 54 -18.54 -12.13 6.08
N GLN A 55 -17.42 -12.29 5.37
CA GLN A 55 -16.22 -11.48 5.51
C GLN A 55 -16.30 -10.14 4.74
N PHE A 56 -16.81 -10.18 3.50
CA PHE A 56 -16.90 -8.98 2.65
C PHE A 56 -18.30 -8.37 2.64
N GLY A 57 -19.32 -9.22 2.76
CA GLY A 57 -20.75 -8.90 2.90
C GLY A 57 -21.30 -7.96 1.85
N ARG A 58 -22.57 -7.58 1.97
CA ARG A 58 -23.20 -6.58 1.07
C ARG A 58 -22.75 -5.13 1.34
N GLY A 59 -21.90 -4.93 2.35
CA GLY A 59 -21.59 -3.63 2.93
C GLY A 59 -22.74 -3.13 3.83
N ARG A 60 -22.39 -2.47 4.92
CA ARG A 60 -23.34 -1.69 5.73
C ARG A 60 -23.16 -0.22 5.33
N ARG A 61 -24.27 0.49 5.10
CA ARG A 61 -24.20 1.95 4.92
C ARG A 61 -23.65 2.58 6.19
N ASN A 62 -22.40 3.03 6.15
CA ASN A 62 -21.82 3.84 7.20
C ASN A 62 -22.12 5.31 6.88
N ARG A 63 -23.17 5.86 7.51
CA ARG A 63 -23.60 7.25 7.28
C ARG A 63 -22.49 8.26 7.59
N ALA A 64 -21.60 7.96 8.53
CA ALA A 64 -20.49 8.85 8.86
C ALA A 64 -19.48 8.90 7.71
N LEU A 65 -19.12 7.74 7.14
CA LEU A 65 -18.27 7.69 5.96
C LEU A 65 -18.94 8.31 4.72
N GLU A 66 -20.23 8.07 4.50
CA GLU A 66 -20.98 8.70 3.40
C GLU A 66 -20.93 10.22 3.49
N ARG A 67 -21.16 10.79 4.68
CA ARG A 67 -21.03 12.24 4.89
C ARG A 67 -19.60 12.73 4.69
N PHE A 68 -18.62 11.98 5.16
CA PHE A 68 -17.21 12.32 5.00
C PHE A 68 -16.79 12.36 3.52
N THR A 69 -17.07 11.28 2.79
CA THR A 69 -16.79 11.16 1.35
C THR A 69 -17.57 12.20 0.55
N GLN A 70 -18.84 12.46 0.89
CA GLN A 70 -19.65 13.50 0.25
C GLN A 70 -19.07 14.90 0.49
N ALA A 71 -18.63 15.22 1.70
CA ALA A 71 -18.01 16.52 1.98
C ALA A 71 -16.73 16.71 1.16
N TRP A 72 -15.87 15.68 1.12
CA TRP A 72 -14.63 15.72 0.35
C TRP A 72 -14.85 15.68 -1.17
N SER A 73 -15.94 15.08 -1.66
CA SER A 73 -16.26 15.07 -3.10
C SER A 73 -16.44 16.47 -3.69
N ARG A 74 -16.77 17.47 -2.86
CA ARG A 74 -16.89 18.88 -3.28
C ARG A 74 -15.53 19.57 -3.41
N VAL A 75 -14.52 19.09 -2.69
CA VAL A 75 -13.15 19.63 -2.70
C VAL A 75 -12.30 18.90 -3.72
N ASP A 76 -12.35 17.58 -3.70
CA ASP A 76 -11.62 16.71 -4.60
C ASP A 76 -12.44 15.45 -4.94
N PRO A 77 -13.22 15.49 -6.03
CA PRO A 77 -14.03 14.35 -6.45
C PRO A 77 -13.21 13.16 -6.93
N THR A 78 -11.92 13.33 -7.24
CA THR A 78 -11.09 12.26 -7.80
C THR A 78 -10.65 11.26 -6.72
N ILE A 79 -10.40 11.75 -5.50
CA ILE A 79 -10.00 10.91 -4.36
C ILE A 79 -11.18 10.43 -3.53
N ALA A 80 -12.29 11.18 -3.52
CA ALA A 80 -13.44 10.94 -2.63
C ALA A 80 -13.96 9.49 -2.64
N PRO A 81 -14.03 8.76 -3.77
CA PRO A 81 -14.48 7.37 -3.79
C PRO A 81 -13.57 6.38 -3.05
N PHE A 82 -12.32 6.76 -2.79
CA PHE A 82 -11.30 5.92 -2.14
C PHE A 82 -11.13 6.22 -0.65
N LEU A 83 -11.65 7.34 -0.16
CA LEU A 83 -11.47 7.74 1.23
C LEU A 83 -12.21 6.78 2.16
N GLY A 84 -11.59 6.44 3.30
CA GLY A 84 -12.15 5.52 4.27
C GLY A 84 -11.13 4.54 4.83
N THR A 85 -11.59 3.72 5.77
CA THR A 85 -10.90 2.50 6.17
C THR A 85 -11.49 1.33 5.37
N TRP A 86 -10.63 0.56 4.71
CA TRP A 86 -10.98 -0.59 3.89
C TRP A 86 -10.42 -1.85 4.52
N HIS A 87 -11.32 -2.76 4.92
CA HIS A 87 -10.94 -4.00 5.59
C HIS A 87 -10.79 -5.16 4.61
N GLY A 88 -9.61 -5.76 4.60
CA GLY A 88 -9.31 -7.01 3.91
C GLY A 88 -9.33 -8.18 4.88
N GLN A 89 -8.90 -9.36 4.41
CA GLN A 89 -8.78 -10.55 5.27
C GLN A 89 -7.67 -10.39 6.32
N GLU A 90 -6.51 -9.91 5.87
CA GLU A 90 -5.26 -9.93 6.63
C GLU A 90 -4.64 -8.53 6.72
N SER A 91 -5.37 -7.50 6.27
CA SER A 91 -4.87 -6.13 6.30
C SER A 91 -5.96 -5.12 6.10
N ASP A 92 -5.67 -3.90 6.54
CA ASP A 92 -6.51 -2.73 6.38
C ASP A 92 -5.76 -1.64 5.61
N TRP A 93 -6.50 -0.91 4.77
CA TRP A 93 -6.03 0.33 4.16
C TRP A 93 -6.82 1.51 4.69
N ASN A 94 -6.13 2.49 5.25
CA ASN A 94 -6.73 3.75 5.70
C ASN A 94 -6.29 4.85 4.75
N ILE A 95 -7.23 5.39 3.99
CA ILE A 95 -6.97 6.34 2.91
C ILE A 95 -7.53 7.71 3.31
N TYR A 96 -6.63 8.64 3.59
CA TYR A 96 -6.92 9.97 4.09
C TYR A 96 -6.79 11.02 2.98
N PRO A 97 -7.66 12.04 2.95
CA PRO A 97 -7.52 13.16 2.04
C PRO A 97 -6.27 13.99 2.37
N SER A 98 -5.68 14.58 1.33
CA SER A 98 -4.65 15.62 1.41
C SER A 98 -5.24 16.98 1.00
N ASN A 99 -4.69 18.07 1.50
CA ASN A 99 -4.96 19.41 0.99
C ASN A 99 -4.38 19.66 -0.42
N VAL A 100 -3.59 18.73 -0.95
CA VAL A 100 -3.11 18.74 -2.34
C VAL A 100 -4.06 17.90 -3.20
N ARG A 101 -4.59 18.53 -4.25
CA ARG A 101 -5.53 17.91 -5.18
C ARG A 101 -4.95 16.67 -5.85
N GLY A 102 -5.77 15.63 -5.97
CA GLY A 102 -5.44 14.33 -6.50
C GLY A 102 -4.60 13.47 -5.56
N ARG A 103 -4.24 13.94 -4.35
CA ARG A 103 -3.34 13.23 -3.44
C ARG A 103 -4.05 12.71 -2.20
N VAL A 104 -3.61 11.55 -1.73
CA VAL A 104 -4.04 10.94 -0.47
C VAL A 104 -2.84 10.52 0.37
N CYS A 105 -3.03 10.43 1.69
CA CYS A 105 -2.15 9.67 2.57
C CYS A 105 -2.74 8.28 2.80
N MET A 106 -1.87 7.28 2.85
CA MET A 106 -2.27 5.88 2.97
C MET A 106 -1.54 5.27 4.15
N ILE A 107 -2.28 4.63 5.04
CA ILE A 107 -1.73 3.80 6.11
C ILE A 107 -2.22 2.37 5.89
N PHE A 108 -1.29 1.52 5.46
CA PHE A 108 -1.47 0.07 5.42
C PHE A 108 -1.19 -0.52 6.79
N ARG A 109 -2.02 -1.46 7.22
CA ARG A 109 -1.81 -2.24 8.44
C ARG A 109 -2.07 -3.72 8.16
N SER A 110 -1.21 -4.59 8.66
CA SER A 110 -1.44 -6.02 8.73
C SER A 110 -1.24 -6.47 10.19
N PRO A 111 -2.14 -7.28 10.76
CA PRO A 111 -1.99 -7.80 12.11
C PRO A 111 -0.94 -8.91 12.19
N VAL A 112 -0.40 -9.39 11.06
CA VAL A 112 0.64 -10.41 11.05
C VAL A 112 1.93 -9.81 11.61
N GLU A 113 2.54 -10.48 12.60
CA GLU A 113 3.77 -10.07 13.31
C GLU A 113 5.04 -10.19 12.44
N VAL A 114 4.95 -9.92 11.14
CA VAL A 114 6.11 -9.80 10.25
C VAL A 114 6.27 -8.33 9.87
N ALA A 115 7.44 -7.77 10.15
CA ALA A 115 7.73 -6.37 9.87
C ALA A 115 7.75 -6.08 8.35
N PRO A 116 7.27 -4.90 7.90
CA PRO A 116 6.57 -3.88 8.66
C PRO A 116 5.04 -4.14 8.62
N GLY A 117 4.46 -4.54 9.76
CA GLY A 117 3.00 -4.67 9.92
C GLY A 117 2.23 -3.35 9.79
N VAL A 118 2.94 -2.21 9.65
CA VAL A 118 2.36 -0.90 9.33
C VAL A 118 3.26 -0.16 8.34
N SER A 119 2.68 0.41 7.28
CA SER A 119 3.41 1.22 6.29
C SER A 119 2.63 2.47 5.93
N PHE A 120 3.34 3.60 5.80
CA PHE A 120 2.79 4.89 5.39
C PHE A 120 3.37 5.30 4.04
N GLY A 121 2.52 5.84 3.18
CA GLY A 121 2.93 6.41 1.90
C GLY A 121 1.86 7.31 1.29
N LEU A 122 2.25 8.01 0.23
CA LEU A 122 1.35 8.85 -0.55
C LEU A 122 0.76 8.07 -1.72
N GLY A 123 -0.46 8.45 -2.11
CA GLY A 123 -1.11 7.97 -3.32
C GLY A 123 -1.65 9.10 -4.17
N TYR A 124 -1.79 8.84 -5.46
CA TYR A 124 -2.25 9.81 -6.45
C TYR A 124 -3.39 9.26 -7.30
N ALA A 125 -4.49 10.00 -7.36
CA ALA A 125 -5.67 9.66 -8.12
C ALA A 125 -5.60 10.22 -9.54
N SER A 126 -5.87 9.36 -10.51
CA SER A 126 -5.97 9.72 -11.93
C SER A 126 -6.82 8.70 -12.66
N ASN A 127 -7.66 9.14 -13.60
CA ASN A 127 -8.48 8.27 -14.45
C ASN A 127 -9.35 7.27 -13.68
N GLY A 128 -9.93 7.70 -12.55
CA GLY A 128 -10.77 6.84 -11.69
C GLY A 128 -10.01 5.72 -10.98
N GLN A 129 -8.67 5.80 -10.92
CA GLN A 129 -7.79 4.90 -10.20
C GLN A 129 -7.00 5.68 -9.17
N LEU A 130 -6.59 5.03 -8.10
CA LEU A 130 -5.62 5.56 -7.14
C LEU A 130 -4.34 4.72 -7.22
N ARG A 131 -3.16 5.35 -7.28
CA ARG A 131 -1.87 4.67 -7.43
C ARG A 131 -0.91 5.04 -6.32
N THR A 132 -0.11 4.10 -5.87
CA THR A 132 1.00 4.36 -4.94
C THR A 132 2.14 3.39 -5.17
N ASN A 133 3.36 3.88 -4.96
CA ASN A 133 4.56 3.07 -4.80
C ASN A 133 5.35 3.35 -3.51
N GLU A 134 4.74 4.09 -2.58
CA GLU A 134 5.40 4.50 -1.34
C GLU A 134 5.04 3.60 -0.16
N VAL A 135 4.01 2.77 -0.31
CA VAL A 135 3.58 1.81 0.71
C VAL A 135 4.13 0.44 0.35
N THR A 136 4.74 -0.24 1.33
CA THR A 136 5.23 -1.61 1.18
C THR A 136 4.43 -2.54 2.08
N THR A 137 3.92 -3.64 1.53
CA THR A 137 3.19 -4.67 2.27
C THR A 137 4.14 -5.73 2.83
N ILE A 138 3.63 -6.62 3.70
CA ILE A 138 4.37 -7.78 4.22
C ILE A 138 4.92 -8.71 3.13
N THR A 139 4.30 -8.71 1.95
CA THR A 139 4.75 -9.47 0.77
C THR A 139 5.84 -8.76 -0.03
N GLY A 140 6.35 -7.61 0.45
CA GLY A 140 7.35 -6.80 -0.26
C GLY A 140 6.81 -6.10 -1.51
N ARG A 141 5.49 -6.10 -1.72
CA ARG A 141 4.85 -5.41 -2.85
C ARG A 141 4.76 -3.91 -2.55
N ASN A 142 5.04 -3.10 -3.55
CA ASN A 142 5.08 -1.64 -3.44
C ASN A 142 4.65 -0.92 -4.72
N ALA A 143 3.83 -1.53 -5.59
CA ALA A 143 3.29 -0.87 -6.78
C ALA A 143 1.82 -1.25 -6.91
N PHE A 144 0.95 -0.40 -6.40
CA PHE A 144 -0.47 -0.71 -6.21
C PHE A 144 -1.37 0.19 -7.04
N VAL A 145 -2.38 -0.42 -7.65
CA VAL A 145 -3.48 0.29 -8.32
C VAL A 145 -4.79 -0.05 -7.62
N PHE A 146 -5.41 0.96 -7.05
CA PHE A 146 -6.66 0.92 -6.34
C PHE A 146 -7.80 1.24 -7.31
N ILE A 147 -8.81 0.38 -7.33
CA ILE A 147 -10.00 0.50 -8.17
C ILE A 147 -11.26 0.33 -7.33
N ARG A 148 -12.32 1.06 -7.69
CA ARG A 148 -13.63 0.94 -7.04
C ARG A 148 -14.59 0.23 -7.97
N GLN A 149 -15.33 -0.76 -7.44
CA GLN A 149 -16.46 -1.39 -8.13
C GLN A 149 -17.64 -1.47 -7.16
N GLY A 150 -18.65 -0.64 -7.38
CA GLY A 150 -19.75 -0.47 -6.43
C GLY A 150 -19.23 -0.05 -5.05
N ASN A 151 -19.56 -0.83 -4.02
CA ASN A 151 -19.11 -0.58 -2.65
C ASN A 151 -17.80 -1.26 -2.30
N TYR A 152 -17.15 -1.99 -3.20
CA TYR A 152 -15.89 -2.69 -2.91
C TYR A 152 -14.67 -1.93 -3.43
N LEU A 153 -13.54 -2.11 -2.74
CA LEU A 153 -12.24 -1.66 -3.19
C LEU A 153 -11.45 -2.89 -3.67
N GLY A 154 -10.87 -2.80 -4.86
CA GLY A 154 -9.93 -3.79 -5.39
C GLY A 154 -8.54 -3.17 -5.43
N ILE A 155 -7.53 -3.91 -4.99
CA ILE A 155 -6.13 -3.50 -5.07
C ILE A 155 -5.41 -4.46 -5.99
N VAL A 156 -4.89 -3.94 -7.09
CA VAL A 156 -4.13 -4.70 -8.09
C VAL A 156 -2.64 -4.43 -7.90
N SER A 157 -1.86 -5.50 -7.89
CA SER A 157 -0.40 -5.46 -7.84
C SER A 157 0.21 -6.60 -8.65
N VAL A 158 1.48 -6.45 -9.02
CA VAL A 158 2.26 -7.50 -9.67
C VAL A 158 3.13 -8.20 -8.63
N ASP A 159 3.06 -9.52 -8.58
CA ASP A 159 3.85 -10.34 -7.66
C ASP A 159 5.27 -10.64 -8.20
N ASP A 160 6.04 -11.45 -7.46
CA ASP A 160 7.41 -11.82 -7.84
C ASP A 160 7.47 -12.73 -9.08
N ASN A 161 6.37 -13.43 -9.37
CA ASN A 161 6.23 -14.25 -10.56
C ASN A 161 5.79 -13.43 -11.78
N ASN A 162 5.82 -12.09 -11.66
CA ASN A 162 5.38 -11.15 -12.68
C ASN A 162 3.89 -11.28 -13.04
N GLN A 163 3.07 -11.80 -12.12
CA GLN A 163 1.63 -11.97 -12.32
C GLN A 163 0.87 -10.86 -11.61
N ALA A 164 -0.01 -10.19 -12.37
CA ALA A 164 -0.99 -9.30 -11.77
C ALA A 164 -2.02 -10.10 -10.98
N SER A 165 -2.35 -9.62 -9.78
CA SER A 165 -3.38 -10.19 -8.93
C SER A 165 -4.17 -9.07 -8.26
N LEU A 166 -5.46 -9.32 -8.05
CA LEU A 166 -6.36 -8.45 -7.33
C LEU A 166 -6.68 -8.99 -5.93
N SER A 167 -6.56 -8.12 -4.93
CA SER A 167 -7.05 -8.36 -3.58
C SER A 167 -8.33 -7.56 -3.32
N PRO A 168 -9.47 -8.22 -3.03
CA PRO A 168 -10.69 -7.52 -2.68
C PRO A 168 -10.65 -7.03 -1.23
N TYR A 169 -11.23 -5.85 -1.01
CA TYR A 169 -11.47 -5.27 0.30
C TYR A 169 -12.97 -4.99 0.46
N SER A 170 -13.44 -5.17 1.69
CA SER A 170 -14.86 -5.24 2.01
C SER A 170 -15.61 -3.97 1.68
N ALA A 171 -16.92 -4.13 1.51
CA ALA A 171 -17.85 -3.02 1.40
C ALA A 171 -18.20 -2.39 2.76
N PHE A 172 -17.67 -2.94 3.86
CA PHE A 172 -17.77 -2.35 5.19
C PHE A 172 -16.62 -1.35 5.35
N SER A 173 -16.74 -0.18 4.74
CA SER A 173 -15.79 0.87 5.01
C SER A 173 -16.23 1.70 6.21
N ASP A 174 -15.32 1.83 7.17
CA ASP A 174 -15.54 2.64 8.36
C ASP A 174 -15.16 4.09 8.12
N ALA A 175 -15.78 4.97 8.91
CA ALA A 175 -15.32 6.34 9.01
C ALA A 175 -13.84 6.34 9.46
N LEU A 176 -13.04 7.20 8.84
CA LEU A 176 -11.61 7.28 9.11
C LEU A 176 -11.37 7.59 10.58
N LYS A 177 -10.68 6.66 11.26
CA LYS A 177 -10.13 6.91 12.59
C LYS A 177 -8.96 7.89 12.48
N PRO A 178 -8.76 8.77 13.47
CA PRO A 178 -7.53 9.54 13.58
C PRO A 178 -6.29 8.63 13.47
N PRO A 179 -5.26 9.00 12.70
CA PRO A 179 -4.08 8.15 12.52
C PRO A 179 -3.44 7.74 13.85
N ILE A 180 -3.43 8.61 14.85
CA ILE A 180 -2.84 8.32 16.16
C ILE A 180 -3.47 7.10 16.86
N GLU A 181 -4.77 6.88 16.68
CA GLU A 181 -5.47 5.71 17.23
C GLU A 181 -5.06 4.43 16.50
N LEU A 182 -4.83 4.51 15.18
CA LEU A 182 -4.38 3.37 14.39
C LEU A 182 -2.95 2.94 14.74
N LEU A 183 -2.14 3.88 15.21
CA LEU A 183 -0.72 3.67 15.49
C LEU A 183 -0.47 3.36 16.97
N SER A 184 -1.51 3.18 17.79
CA SER A 184 -1.41 3.05 19.25
C SER A 184 -0.45 1.97 19.74
N ASN A 185 -0.33 0.86 19.02
CA ASN A 185 0.50 -0.29 19.42
C ASN A 185 1.95 -0.21 18.90
N LEU A 186 2.31 0.84 18.15
CA LEU A 186 3.66 0.99 17.61
C LEU A 186 4.63 1.62 18.62
N SER A 187 5.94 1.54 18.34
CA SER A 187 6.94 2.30 19.10
C SER A 187 6.72 3.81 18.93
N GLN A 188 7.06 4.59 19.96
CA GLN A 188 6.88 6.04 19.93
C GLN A 188 7.63 6.70 18.75
N SER A 189 8.82 6.21 18.40
CA SER A 189 9.59 6.71 17.25
C SER A 189 8.85 6.49 15.92
N THR A 190 8.28 5.30 15.73
CA THR A 190 7.50 4.97 14.52
C THR A 190 6.24 5.83 14.43
N LYS A 191 5.50 5.98 15.54
CA LYS A 191 4.32 6.86 15.59
C LYS A 191 4.68 8.29 15.20
N THR A 192 5.71 8.86 15.83
CA THR A 192 6.16 10.23 15.55
C THR A 192 6.55 10.40 14.09
N THR A 193 7.29 9.44 13.52
CA THR A 193 7.72 9.49 12.12
C THR A 193 6.52 9.49 11.16
N ILE A 194 5.56 8.57 11.36
CA ILE A 194 4.36 8.50 10.52
C ILE A 194 3.51 9.76 10.68
N MET A 195 3.30 10.24 11.91
CA MET A 195 2.51 11.46 12.17
C MET A 195 3.16 12.71 11.57
N GLN A 196 4.49 12.84 11.65
CA GLN A 196 5.21 13.95 11.02
C GLN A 196 5.03 13.93 9.49
N ARG A 197 5.20 12.76 8.85
CA ARG A 197 4.98 12.62 7.41
C ARG A 197 3.52 12.88 7.01
N PHE A 198 2.57 12.40 7.80
CA PHE A 198 1.13 12.63 7.60
C PHE A 198 0.80 14.13 7.61
N ASN A 199 1.27 14.85 8.63
CA ASN A 199 1.04 16.29 8.78
C ASN A 199 1.76 17.11 7.70
N ALA A 200 3.03 16.78 7.41
CA ALA A 200 3.81 17.46 6.37
C ALA A 200 3.22 17.27 4.97
N SER A 201 2.51 16.16 4.74
CA SER A 201 1.80 15.88 3.49
C SER A 201 0.43 16.57 3.40
N GLY A 202 0.06 17.36 4.43
CA GLY A 202 -1.20 18.09 4.50
C GLY A 202 -2.42 17.20 4.61
N CYS A 203 -2.26 16.00 5.18
CA CYS A 203 -3.34 15.04 5.32
C CYS A 203 -4.16 15.28 6.59
N THR A 204 -5.42 14.84 6.57
CA THR A 204 -6.34 15.00 7.69
C THR A 204 -7.35 13.86 7.78
N ALA A 205 -7.85 13.60 8.99
CA ALA A 205 -9.01 12.72 9.23
C ALA A 205 -10.32 13.51 9.41
N SER A 206 -10.27 14.84 9.30
CA SER A 206 -11.40 15.73 9.51
C SER A 206 -12.15 16.06 8.22
N LEU A 207 -13.35 16.61 8.36
CA LEU A 207 -14.07 17.22 7.24
C LEU A 207 -13.25 18.37 6.62
N PRO A 208 -13.45 18.67 5.33
CA PRO A 208 -12.76 19.79 4.71
C PRO A 208 -13.16 21.10 5.40
N ASN A 209 -12.20 22.01 5.52
CA ASN A 209 -12.49 23.35 6.00
C ASN A 209 -13.50 24.01 5.05
N ARG A 210 -14.64 24.46 5.60
CA ARG A 210 -15.56 25.34 4.87
C ARG A 210 -14.86 26.68 4.72
N ARG A 211 -14.18 26.89 3.60
CA ARG A 211 -13.77 28.22 3.16
C ARG A 211 -14.89 28.80 2.31
#